data_AF-A0A4S8LVR1-F1
#
_entry.id   AF-A0A4S8LVR1-F1
#
_cell.length_a   1.000
_cell.length_b   1.000
_cell.length_c   1.000
_cell.angle_alpha   90.00
_cell.angle_beta   90.00
_cell.angle_gamma   90.00
#
_symmetry.space_group_name_H-M   'P 1'
#
loop_
_entity.id
_entity.type
_entity.pdbx_description
1 polymer ?
#
loop_
_entity_poly.entity_id
_entity_poly.type
_entity_poly.pdbx_seq_one_letter_code
_entity_poly.pdbx_strand_id
1 'polypeptide(L)'
;MEDTPNSSPAKKTGQLFNPLNTGIPVNSDTTRPSVSAISLNTTLFKHDALSKDAHNWTTWSRQFIQCLHMNQGADAYLTGKVPQPNRFAEPRAYSNWWANNGSILGFMGLTISESEQEIIDDATTAKEAWTKLKDRHSQEGPVKQVQLIR
;
A
#
# COMPACT_ATOMS: atom_id res chain seq x y z
N MET A 1 20.95 -61.49 -7.64
CA MET A 1 22.06 -60.63 -8.10
C MET A 1 21.41 -59.49 -8.86
N GLU A 2 21.19 -58.40 -8.13
CA GLU A 2 20.57 -57.16 -8.58
C GLU A 2 21.60 -56.24 -9.25
N ASP A 3 21.07 -55.34 -10.12
CA ASP A 3 21.53 -53.96 -10.43
C ASP A 3 22.89 -53.76 -11.13
N THR A 4 23.09 -52.85 -12.09
CA THR A 4 22.36 -51.67 -12.61
C THR A 4 23.03 -51.19 -13.93
N PRO A 5 22.36 -50.40 -14.80
CA PRO A 5 22.98 -49.76 -15.95
C PRO A 5 23.59 -48.39 -15.64
N ASN A 6 24.67 -48.09 -16.37
CA ASN A 6 25.51 -46.89 -16.32
C ASN A 6 24.71 -45.59 -16.56
N SER A 7 24.68 -44.67 -15.59
CA SER A 7 24.07 -43.35 -15.69
C SER A 7 25.15 -42.26 -15.67
N SER A 8 25.16 -41.43 -16.72
CA SER A 8 26.00 -40.23 -16.83
C SER A 8 25.49 -39.13 -15.89
N PRO A 9 26.35 -38.36 -15.21
CA PRO A 9 25.89 -37.26 -14.37
C PRO A 9 25.52 -36.04 -15.24
N ALA A 10 24.24 -35.68 -15.21
CA ALA A 10 23.76 -34.40 -15.72
C ALA A 10 24.44 -33.24 -14.95
N LYS A 11 25.03 -32.30 -15.69
CA LYS A 11 25.52 -31.02 -15.18
C LYS A 11 24.35 -30.28 -14.52
N LYS A 12 24.34 -30.23 -13.17
CA LYS A 12 23.55 -29.23 -12.43
C LYS A 12 24.18 -27.86 -12.71
N THR A 13 23.57 -27.12 -13.62
CA THR A 13 23.82 -25.69 -13.82
C THR A 13 23.64 -25.01 -12.47
N GLY A 14 24.75 -24.55 -11.89
CA GLY A 14 24.74 -23.82 -10.63
C GLY A 14 23.86 -22.59 -10.75
N GLN A 15 22.82 -22.54 -9.94
CA GLN A 15 22.21 -21.27 -9.59
C GLN A 15 23.31 -20.41 -8.97
N LEU A 16 23.68 -19.34 -9.67
CA LEU A 16 24.49 -18.26 -9.12
C LEU A 16 23.78 -17.75 -7.87
N PHE A 17 24.31 -18.13 -6.71
CA PHE A 17 24.01 -17.46 -5.46
C PHE A 17 24.46 -16.00 -5.65
N ASN A 18 23.51 -15.08 -5.78
CA ASN A 18 23.81 -13.64 -5.73
C ASN A 18 24.33 -13.33 -4.32
N PRO A 19 25.63 -13.04 -4.14
CA PRO A 19 26.18 -12.73 -2.83
C PRO A 19 26.10 -11.21 -2.68
N LEU A 20 24.93 -10.67 -2.35
CA LEU A 20 24.77 -9.27 -1.89
C LEU A 20 23.43 -9.14 -1.13
N ASN A 21 23.20 -10.06 -0.18
CA ASN A 21 22.29 -9.87 0.95
C ASN A 21 23.14 -9.61 2.21
N THR A 22 24.11 -8.70 2.11
CA THR A 22 24.95 -8.30 3.24
C THR A 22 24.12 -7.36 4.11
N GLY A 23 23.50 -7.91 5.16
CA GLY A 23 22.76 -7.18 6.19
C GLY A 23 23.64 -6.31 7.08
N ILE A 24 24.53 -5.52 6.47
CA ILE A 24 25.23 -4.43 7.15
C ILE A 24 24.31 -3.21 7.06
N PRO A 25 23.86 -2.65 8.19
CA PRO A 25 23.06 -1.45 8.20
C PRO A 25 23.77 -0.33 7.46
N VAL A 26 23.08 0.37 6.57
CA VAL A 26 23.65 1.55 5.92
C VAL A 26 23.81 2.61 7.01
N ASN A 27 25.04 3.12 7.24
CA ASN A 27 25.32 4.09 8.30
C ASN A 27 24.40 5.32 8.25
N SER A 28 23.94 5.70 7.04
CA SER A 28 22.99 6.79 6.83
C SER A 28 21.63 6.54 7.46
N ASP A 29 21.17 5.29 7.62
CA ASP A 29 19.83 4.99 8.19
C ASP A 29 19.66 5.52 9.62
N THR A 30 20.77 5.64 10.36
CA THR A 30 20.76 6.19 11.72
C THR A 30 20.51 7.70 11.77
N THR A 31 20.97 8.45 10.77
CA THR A 31 20.90 9.93 10.77
C THR A 31 19.93 10.48 9.72
N ARG A 32 19.75 9.77 8.62
CA ARG A 32 18.95 10.12 7.45
C ARG A 32 18.41 8.84 6.80
N PRO A 33 17.36 8.21 7.37
CA PRO A 33 16.72 7.05 6.75
C PRO A 33 16.12 7.43 5.38
N SER A 34 16.07 6.48 4.44
CA SER A 34 15.43 6.70 3.13
C SER A 34 13.93 7.01 3.23
N VAL A 35 13.29 6.54 4.31
CA VAL A 35 11.90 6.83 4.65
C VAL A 35 11.86 7.50 6.02
N SER A 36 11.38 8.73 6.06
CA SER A 36 11.14 9.48 7.30
C SER A 36 9.78 9.11 7.91
N ALA A 37 9.68 9.18 9.23
CA ALA A 37 8.39 9.10 9.92
C ALA A 37 7.53 10.33 9.57
N ILE A 38 6.24 10.09 9.32
CA ILE A 38 5.25 11.12 9.00
C ILE A 38 4.34 11.34 10.21
N SER A 39 3.94 12.59 10.42
CA SER A 39 2.86 12.93 11.36
C SER A 39 1.63 13.32 10.55
N LEU A 40 0.55 12.55 10.67
CA LEU A 40 -0.71 12.84 9.97
C LEU A 40 -1.53 13.87 10.77
N ASN A 41 -1.67 15.06 10.21
CA ASN A 41 -2.70 16.02 10.60
C ASN A 41 -4.02 15.65 9.91
N THR A 42 -4.79 14.77 10.56
CA THR A 42 -6.09 14.30 10.06
C THR A 42 -7.17 15.37 10.11
N THR A 43 -6.98 16.44 10.88
CA THR A 43 -7.97 17.52 11.02
C THR A 43 -8.22 18.28 9.72
N LEU A 44 -7.28 18.21 8.77
CA LEU A 44 -7.39 18.78 7.42
C LEU A 44 -8.51 18.12 6.60
N PHE A 45 -8.90 16.90 6.95
CA PHE A 45 -9.94 16.18 6.24
C PHE A 45 -11.32 16.58 6.75
N LYS A 46 -12.08 17.24 5.88
CA LYS A 46 -13.43 17.74 6.14
C LYS A 46 -14.38 17.22 5.07
N HIS A 47 -14.75 15.96 5.19
CA HIS A 47 -15.68 15.30 4.30
C HIS A 47 -16.47 14.24 5.06
N ASP A 48 -17.70 14.00 4.65
CA ASP A 48 -18.52 12.90 5.17
C ASP A 48 -17.86 11.55 4.87
N ALA A 49 -18.21 10.53 5.65
CA ALA A 49 -17.68 9.19 5.45
C ALA A 49 -17.94 8.69 4.02
N LEU A 50 -16.94 8.01 3.42
CA LEU A 50 -17.16 7.28 2.17
C LEU A 50 -18.22 6.21 2.39
N SER A 51 -19.22 6.17 1.52
CA SER A 51 -20.21 5.09 1.50
C SER A 51 -20.68 4.90 0.06
N LYS A 52 -20.97 3.64 -0.30
CA LYS A 52 -21.55 3.31 -1.59
C LYS A 52 -22.88 4.02 -1.83
N ASP A 53 -23.73 4.11 -0.80
CA ASP A 53 -25.05 4.74 -0.91
C ASP A 53 -24.98 6.26 -1.09
N ALA A 54 -23.91 6.88 -0.60
CA ALA A 54 -23.69 8.32 -0.71
C ALA A 54 -23.17 8.74 -2.10
N HIS A 55 -22.70 7.80 -2.94
CA HIS A 55 -22.09 8.07 -4.24
C HIS A 55 -21.03 9.18 -4.21
N ASN A 56 -20.28 9.26 -3.11
CA ASN A 56 -19.41 10.39 -2.79
C ASN A 56 -17.91 10.09 -3.06
N TRP A 57 -17.60 8.97 -3.73
CA TRP A 57 -16.22 8.57 -4.04
C TRP A 57 -15.39 9.68 -4.68
N THR A 58 -15.89 10.34 -5.73
CA THR A 58 -15.11 11.33 -6.49
C THR A 58 -14.70 12.54 -5.64
N THR A 59 -15.59 13.00 -4.75
CA THR A 59 -15.29 14.14 -3.87
C THR A 59 -14.46 13.71 -2.66
N TRP A 60 -14.80 12.56 -2.07
CA TRP A 60 -14.09 11.97 -0.94
C TRP A 60 -12.63 11.65 -1.30
N SER A 61 -12.40 10.91 -2.38
CA SER A 61 -11.07 10.48 -2.83
C SER A 61 -10.16 11.67 -3.13
N ARG A 62 -10.71 12.72 -3.76
CA ARG A 62 -9.97 13.96 -4.02
C ARG A 62 -9.54 14.65 -2.72
N GLN A 63 -10.45 14.82 -1.76
CA GLN A 63 -10.12 15.40 -0.44
C GLN A 63 -9.12 14.54 0.33
N PHE A 64 -9.26 13.21 0.28
CA PHE A 64 -8.36 12.29 0.97
C PHE A 64 -6.93 12.38 0.42
N ILE A 65 -6.78 12.38 -0.92
CA ILE A 65 -5.48 12.57 -1.59
C ILE A 65 -4.89 13.93 -1.24
N GLN A 66 -5.68 15.02 -1.29
CA GLN A 66 -5.20 16.36 -0.95
C GLN A 66 -4.73 16.45 0.50
N CYS A 67 -5.47 15.84 1.43
CA CYS A 67 -5.08 15.75 2.84
C CYS A 67 -3.74 15.02 3.00
N LEU A 68 -3.56 13.85 2.39
CA LEU A 68 -2.31 13.11 2.46
C LEU A 68 -1.14 13.85 1.78
N HIS A 69 -1.41 14.54 0.68
CA HIS A 69 -0.40 15.35 -0.01
C HIS A 69 0.16 16.45 0.90
N MET A 70 -0.71 17.14 1.64
CA MET A 70 -0.33 18.13 2.64
C MET A 70 0.41 17.51 3.83
N ASN A 71 0.21 16.22 4.10
CA ASN A 71 0.94 15.44 5.08
C ASN A 71 2.24 14.86 4.50
N GLN A 72 3.13 15.76 4.07
CA GLN A 72 4.49 15.41 3.61
C GLN A 72 4.51 14.47 2.39
N GLY A 73 3.50 14.55 1.50
CA GLY A 73 3.41 13.70 0.32
C GLY A 73 3.05 12.25 0.62
N ALA A 74 2.31 11.99 1.71
CA ALA A 74 1.88 10.65 2.10
C ALA A 74 0.99 9.95 1.05
N ASP A 75 0.44 10.70 0.08
CA ASP A 75 -0.36 10.16 -1.03
C ASP A 75 0.42 9.15 -1.89
N ALA A 76 1.76 9.24 -1.89
CA ALA A 76 2.63 8.27 -2.57
C ALA A 76 2.45 6.83 -2.08
N TYR A 77 2.00 6.61 -0.83
CA TYR A 77 1.70 5.28 -0.30
C TYR A 77 0.48 4.65 -0.97
N LEU A 78 -0.53 5.44 -1.36
CA LEU A 78 -1.74 4.93 -2.01
C LEU A 78 -1.46 4.27 -3.36
N THR A 79 -0.38 4.67 -4.02
CA THR A 79 0.04 4.16 -5.33
C THR A 79 1.22 3.18 -5.23
N GLY A 80 1.77 2.97 -4.03
CA GLY A 80 2.97 2.16 -3.83
C GLY A 80 4.25 2.79 -4.39
N LYS A 81 4.28 4.12 -4.57
CA LYS A 81 5.47 4.84 -5.02
C LYS A 81 6.58 4.89 -3.96
N VAL A 82 6.23 4.67 -2.69
CA VAL A 82 7.20 4.50 -1.60
C VAL A 82 7.49 3.00 -1.45
N PRO A 83 8.60 2.48 -2.00
CA PRO A 83 8.95 1.07 -1.85
C PRO A 83 9.25 0.76 -0.38
N GLN A 84 8.94 -0.46 0.05
CA GLN A 84 9.33 -0.94 1.37
C GLN A 84 10.85 -1.08 1.45
N PRO A 85 11.52 -0.45 2.44
CA PRO A 85 12.96 -0.60 2.63
C PRO A 85 13.35 -2.03 2.99
N ASN A 86 14.61 -2.41 2.78
CA ASN A 86 15.09 -3.71 3.25
C ASN A 86 15.32 -3.64 4.77
N ARG A 87 14.65 -4.52 5.54
CA ARG A 87 14.73 -4.56 7.01
C ARG A 87 16.13 -4.78 7.61
N PHE A 88 17.05 -5.38 6.85
CA PHE A 88 18.42 -5.66 7.31
C PHE A 88 19.41 -4.57 6.88
N ALA A 89 19.14 -3.88 5.77
CA ALA A 89 19.96 -2.76 5.32
C ALA A 89 19.55 -1.44 5.99
N GLU A 90 18.24 -1.17 6.08
CA GLU A 90 17.69 0.08 6.62
C GLU A 90 16.56 -0.21 7.63
N PRO A 91 16.88 -0.75 8.83
CA PRO A 91 15.87 -1.11 9.83
C PRO A 91 15.01 0.06 10.29
N ARG A 92 15.56 1.28 10.37
CA ARG A 92 14.81 2.47 10.79
C ARG A 92 13.86 2.93 9.68
N ALA A 93 14.33 3.04 8.44
CA ALA A 93 13.46 3.32 7.31
C ALA A 93 12.34 2.26 7.17
N TYR A 94 12.66 0.97 7.37
CA TYR A 94 11.68 -0.11 7.37
C TYR A 94 10.60 0.08 8.44
N SER A 95 11.00 0.41 9.67
CA SER A 95 10.07 0.68 10.77
C SER A 95 9.20 1.91 10.48
N ASN A 96 9.80 3.00 10.00
CA ASN A 96 9.07 4.21 9.60
C ASN A 96 8.06 3.91 8.48
N TRP A 97 8.43 3.10 7.49
CA TRP A 97 7.55 2.72 6.40
C TRP A 97 6.28 2.04 6.90
N TRP A 98 6.41 1.06 7.80
CA TRP A 98 5.28 0.36 8.39
C TRP A 98 4.42 1.27 9.28
N ALA A 99 5.04 2.15 10.08
CA ALA A 99 4.32 3.11 10.90
C ALA A 99 3.50 4.10 10.06
N ASN A 100 4.09 4.61 8.98
CA ASN A 100 3.41 5.51 8.04
C ASN A 100 2.25 4.79 7.34
N ASN A 101 2.51 3.59 6.79
CA ASN A 101 1.49 2.76 6.15
C ASN A 101 0.31 2.47 7.09
N GLY A 102 0.59 2.04 8.32
CA GLY A 102 -0.44 1.76 9.33
C GLY A 102 -1.24 3.01 9.73
N SER A 103 -0.57 4.16 9.83
CA SER A 103 -1.24 5.43 10.14
C SER A 103 -2.20 5.87 9.03
N ILE A 104 -1.83 5.67 7.77
CA ILE A 104 -2.70 5.95 6.61
C ILE A 104 -3.88 4.97 6.56
N LEU A 105 -3.66 3.68 6.84
CA LEU A 105 -4.72 2.69 6.95
C LEU A 105 -5.73 3.05 8.06
N GLY A 106 -5.24 3.36 9.26
CA GLY A 106 -6.10 3.78 10.37
C GLY A 106 -6.90 5.04 10.03
N PHE A 107 -6.26 6.03 9.39
CA PHE A 107 -6.94 7.24 8.94
C PHE A 107 -7.99 6.95 7.85
N MET A 108 -7.72 6.03 6.93
CA MET A 108 -8.71 5.55 5.96
C MET A 108 -9.91 4.93 6.67
N GLY A 109 -9.69 4.01 7.61
CA GLY A 109 -10.78 3.39 8.39
C GLY A 109 -11.68 4.39 9.13
N LEU A 110 -11.09 5.48 9.66
CA LEU A 110 -11.84 6.55 10.34
C LEU A 110 -12.69 7.43 9.41
N THR A 111 -12.46 7.38 8.09
CA THR A 111 -13.09 8.27 7.10
C THR A 111 -14.02 7.57 6.15
N ILE A 112 -14.32 6.29 6.40
CA ILE A 112 -15.23 5.46 5.60
C ILE A 112 -16.31 4.84 6.50
N SER A 113 -17.45 4.46 5.93
CA SER A 113 -18.52 3.77 6.66
C SER A 113 -18.11 2.36 7.07
N GLU A 114 -18.81 1.77 8.04
CA GLU A 114 -18.58 0.39 8.51
C GLU A 114 -18.60 -0.63 7.36
N SER A 115 -19.57 -0.52 6.46
CA SER A 115 -19.67 -1.35 5.26
C SER A 115 -18.48 -1.21 4.30
N GLU A 116 -17.75 -0.11 4.33
CA GLU A 116 -16.52 0.08 3.56
C GLU A 116 -15.28 -0.35 4.35
N GLN A 117 -15.33 -0.34 5.69
CA GLN A 117 -14.28 -0.93 6.53
C GLN A 117 -14.19 -2.45 6.32
N GLU A 118 -15.33 -3.13 6.20
CA GLU A 118 -15.37 -4.57 5.87
C GLU A 118 -14.66 -4.90 4.54
N ILE A 119 -14.63 -3.96 3.61
CA ILE A 119 -14.00 -4.13 2.29
C ILE A 119 -12.46 -4.06 2.38
N ILE A 120 -11.92 -3.40 3.41
CA ILE A 120 -10.48 -3.22 3.59
C ILE A 120 -9.92 -3.92 4.84
N ASP A 121 -10.71 -4.74 5.53
CA ASP A 121 -10.33 -5.44 6.76
C ASP A 121 -9.05 -6.27 6.60
N ASP A 122 -8.97 -7.04 5.52
CA ASP A 122 -7.82 -7.87 5.19
C ASP A 122 -6.67 -7.08 4.52
N ALA A 123 -6.81 -5.77 4.31
CA ALA A 123 -5.80 -4.97 3.65
C ALA A 123 -4.60 -4.70 4.58
N THR A 124 -3.43 -5.15 4.15
CA THR A 124 -2.19 -4.99 4.92
C THR A 124 -1.47 -3.68 4.61
N THR A 125 -1.78 -3.08 3.46
CA THR A 125 -1.14 -1.84 3.00
C THR A 125 -2.16 -0.78 2.59
N ALA A 126 -1.80 0.49 2.76
CA ALA A 126 -2.60 1.61 2.30
C ALA A 126 -2.88 1.55 0.80
N LYS A 127 -1.93 1.04 0.00
CA LYS A 127 -2.12 0.77 -1.43
C LYS A 127 -3.22 -0.25 -1.68
N GLU A 128 -3.20 -1.35 -0.95
CA GLU A 128 -4.17 -2.43 -1.08
C GLU A 128 -5.57 -1.94 -0.71
N ALA A 129 -5.72 -1.30 0.46
CA ALA A 129 -6.99 -0.72 0.90
C ALA A 129 -7.52 0.31 -0.11
N TRP A 130 -6.64 1.21 -0.59
CA TRP A 130 -6.99 2.19 -1.61
C TRP A 130 -7.47 1.55 -2.92
N THR A 131 -6.80 0.47 -3.36
CA THR A 131 -7.18 -0.26 -4.57
C THR A 131 -8.54 -0.92 -4.41
N LYS A 132 -8.80 -1.57 -3.27
CA LYS A 132 -10.09 -2.20 -2.97
C LYS A 132 -11.24 -1.20 -2.97
N LEU A 133 -11.08 -0.06 -2.29
CA LEU A 133 -12.08 1.02 -2.33
C LEU A 133 -12.24 1.58 -3.74
N LYS A 134 -11.14 1.84 -4.44
CA LYS A 134 -11.20 2.35 -5.81
C LYS A 134 -11.96 1.38 -6.72
N ASP A 135 -11.67 0.09 -6.68
CA ASP A 135 -12.32 -0.89 -7.54
C ASP A 135 -13.82 -0.99 -7.25
N ARG A 136 -14.19 -1.00 -5.97
CA ARG A 136 -15.59 -1.01 -5.52
C ARG A 136 -16.38 0.19 -6.03
N HIS A 137 -15.79 1.38 -6.01
CA HIS A 137 -16.44 2.63 -6.40
C HIS A 137 -16.24 3.01 -7.88
N SER A 138 -15.26 2.42 -8.57
CA SER A 138 -15.01 2.65 -10.01
C SER A 138 -16.04 1.96 -10.90
N GLN A 139 -16.76 0.96 -10.37
CA GLN A 139 -17.87 0.32 -11.09
C GLN A 139 -19.13 1.21 -11.18
N GLU A 140 -19.10 2.43 -10.64
CA GLU A 140 -20.19 3.42 -10.76
C GLU A 140 -20.06 4.35 -11.99
N GLY A 141 -19.29 3.94 -13.02
CA GLY A 141 -19.32 4.56 -14.35
C GLY A 141 -20.75 4.62 -14.96
N PRO A 142 -20.97 5.36 -16.05
CA PRO A 142 -22.15 6.22 -16.33
C PRO A 142 -23.54 5.53 -16.32
N VAL A 143 -23.99 5.07 -15.15
CA VAL A 143 -25.35 4.57 -14.93
C VAL A 143 -26.28 5.69 -14.40
N LYS A 144 -25.79 6.93 -14.27
CA LYS A 144 -26.60 8.11 -13.89
C LYS A 144 -27.15 8.96 -15.05
N GLN A 145 -27.20 8.45 -16.28
CA GLN A 145 -27.84 9.19 -17.39
C GLN A 145 -28.67 8.34 -18.37
N VAL A 146 -29.41 7.33 -17.88
CA VAL A 146 -30.50 6.70 -18.66
C VAL A 146 -31.75 6.49 -17.80
N GLN A 147 -32.27 7.56 -17.19
CA GLN A 147 -33.66 7.64 -16.73
C GLN A 147 -34.17 9.09 -16.87
N LEU A 148 -34.06 9.67 -18.06
CA LEU A 148 -34.74 10.92 -18.41
C LEU A 148 -35.08 10.94 -19.91
N ILE A 149 -35.84 9.95 -20.39
CA ILE A 149 -36.69 10.11 -21.57
C ILE A 149 -38.03 9.44 -21.24
N ARG A 150 -39.09 10.25 -21.29
CA ARG A 150 -40.50 9.85 -21.21
C ARG A 150 -40.94 9.20 -22.50
#